data_AF-A0A3C1MU37-F1
#
_entry.id   AF-A0A3C1MU37-F1
#
_cell.length_a   1.000
_cell.length_b   1.000
_cell.length_c   1.000
_cell.angle_alpha   90.00
_cell.angle_beta   90.00
_cell.angle_gamma   90.00
#
_symmetry.space_group_name_H-M   'P 1'
#
loop_
_entity.id
_entity.type
_entity.pdbx_description
1 polymer ?
#
loop_
_entity_poly.entity_id
_entity_poly.type
_entity_poly.pdbx_seq_one_letter_code
_entity_poly.pdbx_strand_id
1 'polypeptide(L)'
;MAYLLDYIKSRWAPKGSVVTAGVPPEQRVEAVPVTRALVATHLNASTALPHDAATLDRLVTALSDPLFIQTGARALAQQLIGDGLVAEPEPLVRLLTVLTQEITRRMYIDAAPQRDGATGIRLLPVSATPDPAIQALCQANSHGLGAGVYPFDAVPDNPTPGQPCGFYIRVVVQE
;
A
#
# COMPACT_ATOMS: atom_id res chain seq x y z
N MET A 1 5.33 -27.54 35.52
CA MET A 1 5.18 -28.25 34.22
C MET A 1 4.83 -27.25 33.10
N ALA A 2 5.58 -26.16 32.96
CA ALA A 2 5.31 -25.07 32.00
C ALA A 2 6.39 -24.93 30.90
N TYR A 3 7.58 -25.51 31.12
CA TYR A 3 8.72 -25.34 30.22
C TYR A 3 8.60 -26.03 28.86
N LEU A 4 7.82 -27.12 28.75
CA LEU A 4 7.66 -27.83 27.48
C LEU A 4 6.75 -27.08 26.49
N LEU A 5 5.71 -26.42 27.00
CA LEU A 5 4.78 -25.63 26.17
C LEU A 5 5.43 -24.32 25.68
N ASP A 6 6.27 -23.68 26.49
CA ASP A 6 7.06 -22.51 26.06
C ASP A 6 8.19 -22.88 25.08
N TYR A 7 8.79 -24.07 25.23
CA TYR A 7 9.76 -24.60 24.27
C TYR A 7 9.14 -24.92 22.90
N ILE A 8 7.89 -25.38 22.87
CA ILE A 8 7.18 -25.65 21.61
C ILE A 8 6.76 -24.32 20.94
N LYS A 9 6.32 -23.33 21.71
CA LYS A 9 5.96 -21.99 21.19
C LYS A 9 7.17 -21.26 20.59
N SER A 10 8.36 -21.39 21.17
CA SER A 10 9.57 -20.75 20.62
C SER A 10 10.04 -21.38 19.31
N ARG A 11 9.73 -22.67 19.07
CA ARG A 11 10.12 -23.41 17.86
C ARG A 11 9.09 -23.28 16.72
N TRP A 12 7.89 -22.80 17.01
CA TRP A 12 6.82 -22.49 16.06
C TRP A 12 6.64 -20.98 15.79
N ALA A 13 7.61 -20.16 16.17
CA ALA A 13 7.79 -18.88 15.51
C ALA A 13 8.11 -19.16 14.03
N PRO A 14 7.42 -18.52 13.06
CA PRO A 14 7.64 -18.81 11.65
C PRO A 14 9.12 -18.61 11.31
N LYS A 15 9.79 -19.69 10.90
CA LYS A 15 11.14 -19.68 10.32
C LYS A 15 11.09 -19.15 8.88
N GLY A 16 10.49 -17.98 8.70
CA GLY A 16 10.59 -17.17 7.50
C GLY A 16 11.21 -15.86 7.92
N SER A 17 12.16 -15.34 7.13
CA SER A 17 12.61 -13.97 7.30
C SER A 17 11.38 -13.05 7.28
N VAL A 18 11.12 -12.37 8.40
CA VAL A 18 10.30 -11.17 8.37
C VAL A 18 11.15 -10.14 7.64
N VAL A 19 11.10 -10.19 6.31
CA VAL A 19 11.52 -9.06 5.50
C VAL A 19 10.39 -8.06 5.66
N THR A 20 10.53 -7.15 6.62
CA THR A 20 9.81 -5.88 6.60
C THR A 20 9.99 -5.36 5.18
N ALA A 21 8.90 -5.28 4.42
CA ALA A 21 8.92 -4.89 3.02
C ALA A 21 9.42 -3.44 2.94
N GLY A 22 10.74 -3.27 2.84
CA GLY A 22 11.41 -2.09 2.35
C GLY A 22 11.77 -2.33 0.90
N VAL A 23 11.40 -1.40 0.02
CA VAL A 23 11.81 -1.41 -1.37
C VAL A 23 13.35 -1.35 -1.34
N PRO A 24 14.08 -2.29 -1.95
CA PRO A 24 15.54 -2.22 -1.98
C PRO A 24 15.95 -0.88 -2.58
N PRO A 25 16.84 -0.10 -1.92
CA PRO A 25 17.21 1.25 -2.38
C PRO A 25 17.97 1.27 -3.72
N GLU A 26 18.29 0.10 -4.28
CA GLU A 26 19.18 -0.05 -5.42
C GLU A 26 18.45 -0.26 -6.77
N GLN A 27 17.14 -0.50 -6.75
CA GLN A 27 16.31 -0.40 -7.97
C GLN A 27 15.72 1.00 -8.06
N ARG A 28 16.36 1.88 -8.84
CA ARG A 28 15.69 3.10 -9.30
C ARG A 28 14.41 2.68 -10.02
N VAL A 29 13.28 2.94 -9.41
CA VAL A 29 11.98 2.75 -10.08
C VAL A 29 11.93 3.75 -11.23
N GLU A 30 12.00 3.26 -12.46
CA GLU A 30 12.05 4.09 -13.68
C GLU A 30 10.79 4.96 -13.82
N ALA A 31 9.63 4.45 -13.36
CA ALA A 31 8.38 5.17 -13.31
C ALA A 31 7.57 4.74 -12.08
N VAL A 32 7.17 5.72 -11.26
CA VAL A 32 6.29 5.46 -10.12
C VAL A 32 4.88 5.14 -10.65
N PRO A 33 4.19 4.09 -10.18
CA PRO A 33 2.85 3.70 -10.65
C PRO A 33 1.73 4.61 -10.09
N VAL A 34 1.92 5.93 -10.21
CA VAL A 34 0.92 6.94 -9.87
C VAL A 34 0.00 7.12 -11.06
N THR A 35 -1.30 6.96 -10.82
CA THR A 35 -2.32 7.30 -11.80
C THR A 35 -3.15 8.47 -11.29
N ARG A 36 -3.57 9.34 -12.21
CA ARG A 36 -4.51 10.43 -11.89
C ARG A 36 -5.78 9.91 -11.22
N ALA A 37 -6.27 8.74 -11.65
CA ALA A 37 -7.44 8.09 -11.07
C ALA A 37 -7.23 7.71 -9.59
N LEU A 38 -6.07 7.16 -9.24
CA LEU A 38 -5.73 6.85 -7.84
C LEU A 38 -5.77 8.11 -6.99
N VAL A 39 -5.06 9.16 -7.42
CA VAL A 39 -5.00 10.43 -6.67
C VAL A 39 -6.39 11.05 -6.54
N ALA A 40 -7.19 11.06 -7.62
CA ALA A 40 -8.55 11.59 -7.60
C ALA A 40 -9.46 10.82 -6.63
N THR A 41 -9.42 9.49 -6.61
CA THR A 41 -10.23 8.66 -5.70
C THR A 41 -9.99 9.02 -4.24
N HIS A 42 -8.73 9.14 -3.82
CA HIS A 42 -8.41 9.49 -2.43
C HIS A 42 -8.59 10.98 -2.12
N LEU A 43 -8.36 11.88 -3.09
CA LEU A 43 -8.62 13.31 -2.94
C LEU A 43 -10.11 13.59 -2.72
N ASN A 44 -10.99 12.98 -3.53
CA ASN A 44 -12.44 13.13 -3.44
C ASN A 44 -13.01 12.61 -2.11
N ALA A 45 -12.31 11.66 -1.47
CA ALA A 45 -12.67 11.17 -0.14
C ALA A 45 -12.27 12.11 0.99
N SER A 46 -11.41 13.11 0.73
CA SER A 46 -10.99 14.11 1.70
C SER A 46 -11.80 15.40 1.54
N THR A 47 -12.79 15.62 2.39
CA THR A 47 -13.65 16.82 2.33
C THR A 47 -12.94 18.11 2.75
N ALA A 48 -11.78 18.01 3.38
CA ALA A 48 -11.01 19.14 3.92
C ALA A 48 -9.95 19.69 2.94
N LEU A 49 -9.86 19.14 1.74
CA LEU A 49 -8.89 19.56 0.72
C LEU A 49 -9.62 20.08 -0.53
N PRO A 50 -9.01 20.99 -1.30
CA PRO A 50 -9.57 21.43 -2.57
C PRO A 50 -9.67 20.27 -3.57
N HIS A 51 -10.78 20.20 -4.31
CA HIS A 51 -11.04 19.16 -5.33
C HIS A 51 -10.85 19.66 -6.76
N ASP A 52 -10.20 20.80 -6.94
CA ASP A 52 -9.96 21.38 -8.25
C ASP A 52 -8.86 20.62 -9.02
N ALA A 53 -8.86 20.81 -10.34
CA ALA A 53 -7.92 20.14 -11.23
C ALA A 53 -6.46 20.51 -10.94
N ALA A 54 -6.18 21.74 -10.51
CA ALA A 54 -4.81 22.18 -10.23
C ALA A 54 -4.25 21.51 -8.97
N THR A 55 -5.07 21.30 -7.94
CA THR A 55 -4.71 20.50 -6.76
C THR A 55 -4.38 19.06 -7.16
N LEU A 56 -5.23 18.43 -7.98
CA LEU A 56 -4.98 17.08 -8.48
C LEU A 56 -3.68 17.00 -9.31
N ASP A 57 -3.43 17.95 -10.21
CA ASP A 57 -2.22 18.00 -11.04
C ASP A 57 -0.95 18.16 -10.20
N ARG A 58 -0.98 19.02 -9.17
CA ARG A 58 0.14 19.22 -8.24
C ARG A 58 0.45 17.95 -7.47
N LEU A 59 -0.58 17.27 -6.95
CA LEU A 59 -0.42 16.01 -6.22
C LEU A 59 0.14 14.90 -7.13
N VAL A 60 -0.40 14.75 -8.34
CA VAL A 60 0.09 13.75 -9.30
C VAL A 60 1.55 14.04 -9.67
N THR A 61 1.89 15.29 -9.95
CA THR A 61 3.27 15.69 -10.30
C THR A 61 4.24 15.35 -9.17
N ALA A 62 3.89 15.75 -7.93
CA ALA A 62 4.74 15.52 -6.76
C ALA A 62 4.93 14.04 -6.43
N LEU A 63 3.89 13.23 -6.58
CA LEU A 63 3.94 11.78 -6.31
C LEU A 63 4.59 10.99 -7.44
N SER A 64 4.69 11.57 -8.65
CA SER A 64 5.39 10.93 -9.78
C SER A 64 6.91 11.00 -9.65
N ASP A 65 7.45 11.91 -8.82
CA ASP A 65 8.88 11.97 -8.49
C ASP A 65 9.25 10.88 -7.47
N PRO A 66 10.07 9.86 -7.81
CA PRO A 66 10.46 8.78 -6.91
C PRO A 66 11.01 9.23 -5.54
N LEU A 67 11.52 10.46 -5.43
CA LEU A 67 12.03 11.01 -4.17
C LEU A 67 10.93 11.25 -3.12
N PHE A 68 9.65 11.27 -3.50
CA PHE A 68 8.55 11.50 -2.58
C PHE A 68 8.53 10.51 -1.40
N ILE A 69 8.96 9.26 -1.64
CA ILE A 69 9.06 8.19 -0.62
C ILE A 69 10.10 8.56 0.45
N GLN A 70 11.21 9.18 0.05
CA GLN A 70 12.30 9.58 0.95
C GLN A 70 11.96 10.85 1.72
N THR A 71 11.28 11.80 1.05
CA THR A 71 10.81 13.05 1.66
C THR A 71 9.81 12.80 2.78
N GLY A 72 8.89 11.85 2.57
CA GLY A 72 7.81 11.55 3.51
C GLY A 72 6.68 12.58 3.51
N ALA A 73 5.50 12.17 3.96
CA ALA A 73 4.26 12.92 3.79
C ALA A 73 4.27 14.32 4.43
N ARG A 74 4.92 14.49 5.58
CA ARG A 74 4.95 15.78 6.30
C ARG A 74 5.78 16.84 5.57
N ALA A 75 7.00 16.50 5.18
CA ALA A 75 7.86 17.41 4.45
C ALA A 75 7.29 17.72 3.05
N LEU A 76 6.72 16.70 2.38
CA LEU A 76 6.06 16.89 1.09
C LEU A 76 4.83 17.82 1.17
N ALA A 77 4.02 17.69 2.22
CA ALA A 77 2.91 18.61 2.47
C ALA A 77 3.39 20.06 2.64
N GLN A 78 4.47 20.26 3.41
CA GLN A 78 5.06 21.58 3.63
C GLN A 78 5.58 22.20 2.32
N GLN A 79 6.23 21.40 1.47
CA GLN A 79 6.69 21.83 0.15
C GLN A 79 5.51 22.26 -0.73
N LEU A 80 4.48 21.42 -0.85
CA LEU A 80 3.30 21.72 -1.67
C LEU A 80 2.58 22.99 -1.22
N ILE A 81 2.44 23.20 0.09
CA ILE A 81 1.84 24.42 0.65
C ILE A 81 2.74 25.62 0.39
N GLY A 82 4.06 25.48 0.59
CA GLY A 82 5.04 26.52 0.27
C GLY A 82 5.03 26.93 -1.20
N ASP A 83 4.74 25.99 -2.10
CA ASP A 83 4.60 26.20 -3.55
C ASP A 83 3.21 26.73 -3.95
N GLY A 84 2.36 27.05 -2.97
CA GLY A 84 1.07 27.71 -3.16
C GLY A 84 -0.15 26.80 -3.22
N LEU A 85 -0.05 25.54 -2.79
CA LEU A 85 -1.25 24.71 -2.57
C LEU A 85 -2.01 25.22 -1.34
N VAL A 86 -3.25 25.70 -1.56
CA VAL A 86 -4.11 26.19 -0.48
C VAL A 86 -4.77 25.01 0.23
N ALA A 87 -4.09 24.47 1.24
CA ALA A 87 -4.57 23.35 2.02
C ALA A 87 -4.13 23.45 3.49
N GLU A 88 -4.96 22.95 4.39
CA GLU A 88 -4.56 22.76 5.78
C GLU A 88 -3.49 21.66 5.88
N PRO A 89 -2.45 21.82 6.73
CA PRO A 89 -1.34 20.87 6.80
C PRO A 89 -1.78 19.45 7.17
N GLU A 90 -2.61 19.29 8.21
CA GLU A 90 -2.93 17.95 8.70
C GLU A 90 -3.75 17.11 7.72
N PRO A 91 -4.83 17.62 7.10
CA PRO A 91 -5.55 16.87 6.07
C PRO A 91 -4.66 16.49 4.89
N LEU A 92 -3.76 17.38 4.46
CA LEU A 92 -2.84 17.10 3.37
C LEU A 92 -1.84 15.99 3.74
N VAL A 93 -1.28 16.04 4.94
CA VAL A 93 -0.38 14.97 5.44
C VAL A 93 -1.10 13.63 5.51
N ARG A 94 -2.36 13.60 5.96
CA ARG A 94 -3.16 12.36 5.98
C ARG A 94 -3.36 11.81 4.57
N LEU A 95 -3.78 12.65 3.61
CA LEU A 95 -3.94 12.23 2.23
C LEU A 95 -2.63 11.69 1.63
N LEU A 96 -1.53 12.43 1.80
CA LEU A 96 -0.22 12.03 1.29
C LEU A 96 0.31 10.75 1.94
N THR A 97 -0.05 10.49 3.20
CA THR A 97 0.28 9.22 3.88
C THR A 97 -0.44 8.06 3.20
N VAL A 98 -1.75 8.20 2.95
CA VAL A 98 -2.54 7.18 2.26
C VAL A 98 -2.01 6.96 0.84
N LEU A 99 -1.81 8.03 0.06
CA LEU A 99 -1.29 7.93 -1.30
C LEU A 99 0.10 7.29 -1.34
N THR A 100 0.99 7.65 -0.41
CA THR A 100 2.32 7.02 -0.32
C THR A 100 2.21 5.51 -0.09
N GLN A 101 1.32 5.07 0.81
CA GLN A 101 1.11 3.65 1.07
C GLN A 101 0.53 2.92 -0.15
N GLU A 102 -0.45 3.51 -0.84
CA GLU A 102 -1.05 2.93 -2.04
C GLU A 102 -0.05 2.79 -3.18
N ILE A 103 0.73 3.85 -3.43
CA ILE A 103 1.75 3.84 -4.49
C ILE A 103 2.82 2.81 -4.18
N THR A 104 3.30 2.77 -2.93
CA THR A 104 4.28 1.77 -2.49
C THR A 104 3.73 0.35 -2.65
N ARG A 105 2.46 0.11 -2.31
CA ARG A 105 1.79 -1.17 -2.51
C ARG A 105 1.76 -1.57 -3.99
N ARG A 106 1.44 -0.64 -4.89
CA ARG A 106 1.45 -0.88 -6.35
C ARG A 106 2.86 -1.20 -6.86
N MET A 107 3.89 -0.46 -6.42
CA MET A 107 5.28 -0.77 -6.77
C MET A 107 5.67 -2.20 -6.40
N TYR A 108 5.22 -2.69 -5.24
CA TYR A 108 5.44 -4.09 -4.85
C TYR A 108 4.69 -5.09 -5.72
N ILE A 109 3.46 -4.78 -6.13
CA ILE A 109 2.67 -5.64 -7.02
C ILE A 109 3.34 -5.70 -8.39
N ASP A 110 3.77 -4.56 -8.94
CA ASP A 110 4.40 -4.46 -10.25
C ASP A 110 5.77 -5.18 -10.29
N ALA A 111 6.50 -5.19 -9.17
CA ALA A 111 7.77 -5.90 -9.05
C ALA A 111 7.60 -7.40 -8.80
N ALA A 112 6.46 -7.84 -8.24
CA ALA A 112 6.27 -9.23 -7.81
C ALA A 112 6.43 -10.30 -8.92
N PRO A 113 5.97 -10.09 -10.17
CA PRO A 113 6.18 -11.05 -11.26
C PRO A 113 7.65 -11.34 -11.58
N GLN A 114 8.57 -10.44 -11.25
CA GLN A 114 10.00 -10.63 -11.51
C GLN A 114 10.66 -11.59 -10.51
N ARG A 115 9.96 -11.96 -9.44
CA ARG A 115 10.47 -12.88 -8.44
C ARG A 115 10.28 -14.32 -8.93
N ASP A 116 11.36 -15.09 -8.88
CA ASP A 116 11.35 -16.49 -9.30
C ASP A 116 10.31 -17.31 -8.51
N GLY A 117 9.55 -18.14 -9.22
CA GLY A 117 8.45 -18.94 -8.69
C GLY A 117 7.22 -18.15 -8.22
N ALA A 118 7.14 -16.83 -8.41
CA ALA A 118 5.99 -16.04 -7.95
C ALA A 118 4.73 -16.35 -8.76
N THR A 119 3.61 -16.58 -8.07
CA THR A 119 2.33 -17.00 -8.68
C THR A 119 1.16 -16.09 -8.39
N GLY A 120 1.30 -15.15 -7.45
CA GLY A 120 0.28 -14.16 -7.18
C GLY A 120 0.56 -13.33 -5.93
N ILE A 121 -0.43 -12.52 -5.55
CA ILE A 121 -0.42 -11.68 -4.36
C ILE A 121 -1.50 -12.16 -3.39
N ARG A 122 -1.10 -12.47 -2.16
CA ARG A 122 -2.00 -12.76 -1.06
C ARG A 122 -2.33 -11.50 -0.28
N LEU A 123 -3.62 -11.30 -0.01
CA LEU A 123 -4.12 -10.27 0.89
C LEU A 123 -4.23 -10.81 2.32
N LEU A 124 -3.83 -10.00 3.29
CA LEU A 124 -3.85 -10.33 4.72
C LEU A 124 -4.49 -9.17 5.48
N PRO A 125 -5.55 -9.38 6.28
CA PRO A 125 -6.18 -8.28 7.00
C PRO A 125 -5.20 -7.66 8.01
N VAL A 126 -5.22 -6.33 8.13
CA VAL A 126 -4.41 -5.60 9.13
C VAL A 126 -4.97 -5.81 10.54
N SER A 127 -6.30 -5.81 10.67
CA SER A 127 -7.02 -5.96 11.93
C SER A 127 -7.41 -7.42 12.19
N ALA A 128 -7.46 -7.81 13.47
CA ALA A 128 -8.02 -9.09 13.91
C ALA A 128 -9.54 -9.18 13.66
N THR A 129 -10.22 -8.02 13.64
CA THR A 129 -11.63 -7.87 13.29
C THR A 129 -11.72 -6.90 12.10
N PRO A 130 -11.43 -7.37 10.87
CA PRO A 130 -11.48 -6.53 9.68
C PRO A 130 -12.92 -6.14 9.35
N ASP A 131 -13.08 -5.03 8.63
CA ASP A 131 -14.34 -4.67 7.98
C ASP A 131 -14.82 -5.85 7.08
N PRO A 132 -16.14 -6.13 7.00
CA PRO A 132 -16.67 -7.21 6.15
C PRO A 132 -16.17 -7.17 4.70
N ALA A 133 -16.00 -6.00 4.09
CA ALA A 133 -15.47 -5.88 2.73
C ALA A 133 -14.01 -6.34 2.63
N ILE A 134 -13.18 -5.95 3.61
CA ILE A 134 -11.78 -6.38 3.71
C ILE A 134 -11.69 -7.89 3.97
N GLN A 135 -12.55 -8.39 4.85
CA GLN A 135 -12.63 -9.82 5.15
C GLN A 135 -12.97 -10.63 3.90
N ALA A 136 -13.98 -10.19 3.13
CA ALA A 136 -14.39 -10.83 1.89
C ALA A 136 -13.22 -10.90 0.89
N LEU A 137 -12.49 -9.80 0.70
CA LEU A 137 -11.33 -9.77 -0.19
C LEU A 137 -10.21 -10.73 0.26
N CYS A 138 -9.94 -10.82 1.56
CA CYS A 138 -8.89 -11.69 2.11
C CYS A 138 -9.27 -13.18 2.16
N GLN A 139 -10.55 -13.51 1.98
CA GLN A 139 -11.05 -14.89 1.99
C GLN A 139 -11.49 -15.39 0.61
N ALA A 140 -11.68 -14.50 -0.36
CA ALA A 140 -12.09 -14.85 -1.71
C ALA A 140 -11.11 -15.82 -2.38
N ASN A 141 -11.63 -16.77 -3.16
CA ASN A 141 -10.83 -17.67 -3.99
C ASN A 141 -11.38 -17.66 -5.43
N SER A 142 -11.65 -16.48 -5.97
CA SER A 142 -12.23 -16.29 -7.30
C SER A 142 -11.32 -16.77 -8.44
N HIS A 143 -10.01 -16.89 -8.18
CA HIS A 143 -8.99 -17.24 -9.17
C HIS A 143 -8.41 -18.65 -9.00
N GLY A 144 -8.87 -19.42 -8.00
CA GLY A 144 -8.38 -20.79 -7.75
C GLY A 144 -6.95 -20.86 -7.20
N LEU A 145 -6.34 -19.73 -6.82
CA LEU A 145 -4.97 -19.65 -6.29
C LEU A 145 -4.87 -19.81 -4.77
N GLY A 146 -6.02 -19.98 -4.10
CA GLY A 146 -6.15 -20.04 -2.64
C GLY A 146 -6.84 -18.81 -2.07
N ALA A 147 -7.26 -18.91 -0.80
CA ALA A 147 -7.99 -17.85 -0.12
C ALA A 147 -7.18 -16.56 -0.03
N GLY A 148 -7.76 -15.47 -0.55
CA GLY A 148 -7.17 -14.14 -0.60
C GLY A 148 -6.03 -13.99 -1.61
N VAL A 149 -5.84 -14.94 -2.52
CA VAL A 149 -4.76 -14.90 -3.53
C VAL A 149 -5.29 -14.47 -4.88
N TYR A 150 -4.67 -13.44 -5.44
CA TYR A 150 -5.02 -12.82 -6.71
C TYR A 150 -3.85 -12.92 -7.69
N PRO A 151 -4.09 -13.09 -8.99
CA PRO A 151 -3.06 -12.89 -10.00
C PRO A 151 -2.62 -11.43 -10.00
N PHE A 152 -1.41 -11.16 -10.49
CA PHE A 152 -0.76 -9.85 -10.37
C PHE A 152 -1.56 -8.70 -11.01
N ASP A 153 -2.32 -8.99 -12.06
CA ASP A 153 -3.14 -8.05 -12.82
C ASP A 153 -4.58 -7.88 -12.28
N ALA A 154 -4.97 -8.67 -11.26
CA ALA A 154 -6.30 -8.61 -10.65
C ALA A 154 -6.28 -8.32 -9.15
N VAL A 155 -5.15 -7.82 -8.62
CA VAL A 155 -5.07 -7.40 -7.22
C VAL A 155 -6.01 -6.21 -7.00
N PRO A 156 -6.96 -6.27 -6.06
CA PRO A 156 -7.90 -5.19 -5.85
C PRO A 156 -7.21 -3.92 -5.34
N ASP A 157 -7.77 -2.78 -5.72
CA ASP A 157 -7.45 -1.49 -5.12
C ASP A 157 -7.96 -1.39 -3.68
N ASN A 158 -7.52 -0.35 -2.96
CA ASN A 158 -7.99 -0.06 -1.61
C ASN A 158 -9.50 0.25 -1.63
N PRO A 159 -10.35 -0.55 -0.94
CA PRO A 159 -11.80 -0.39 -0.96
C PRO A 159 -12.29 0.74 -0.04
N THR A 160 -11.38 1.40 0.69
CA THR A 160 -11.68 2.50 1.62
C THR A 160 -10.97 3.78 1.18
N PRO A 161 -11.54 4.54 0.21
CA PRO A 161 -10.99 5.81 -0.24
C PRO A 161 -10.69 6.77 0.93
N GLY A 162 -9.56 7.49 0.82
CA GLY A 162 -9.10 8.44 1.85
C GLY A 162 -8.58 7.80 3.15
N GLN A 163 -8.63 6.47 3.29
CA GLN A 163 -8.12 5.75 4.47
C GLN A 163 -6.98 4.80 4.10
N PRO A 164 -6.08 4.48 5.05
CA PRO A 164 -5.08 3.42 4.86
C PRO A 164 -5.74 2.09 4.46
N CYS A 165 -5.10 1.36 3.55
CA CYS A 165 -5.60 0.06 3.11
C CYS A 165 -5.76 -0.91 4.30
N GLY A 166 -6.93 -1.52 4.41
CA GLY A 166 -7.26 -2.45 5.50
C GLY A 166 -6.57 -3.82 5.42
N PHE A 167 -5.76 -4.07 4.40
CA PHE A 167 -4.99 -5.30 4.22
C PHE A 167 -3.54 -5.03 3.80
N TYR A 168 -2.65 -5.91 4.23
CA TYR A 168 -1.29 -6.06 3.71
C TYR A 168 -1.28 -6.98 2.48
N ILE A 169 -0.22 -6.87 1.68
CA ILE A 169 0.05 -7.76 0.55
C ILE A 169 1.27 -8.64 0.82
N ARG A 170 1.27 -9.85 0.27
CA ARG A 170 2.42 -10.76 0.30
C ARG A 170 2.54 -11.52 -1.01
N VAL A 171 3.73 -11.55 -1.60
CA VAL A 171 3.99 -12.38 -2.79
C VAL A 171 3.91 -13.87 -2.41
N VAL A 172 3.12 -14.61 -3.18
CA VAL A 172 3.03 -16.07 -3.11
C VAL A 172 4.04 -16.64 -4.08
N VAL A 173 4.86 -17.58 -3.60
CA VAL A 173 5.85 -18.30 -4.39
C VAL A 173 5.48 -19.78 -4.32
N GLN A 174 5.45 -20.47 -5.46
CA GLN A 174 5.37 -21.92 -5.49
C GLN A 174 6.74 -22.49 -5.13
N GLU A 175 6.78 -23.37 -4.13
CA GLU A 175 7.94 -24.22 -3.82
C GLU A 175 7.98 -25.44 -4.75
#